data_AF-A0A919N4B7-F1
#
_entry.id   AF-A0A919N4B7-F1
#
_cell.length_a   1.000
_cell.length_b   1.000
_cell.length_c   1.000
_cell.angle_alpha   90.00
_cell.angle_beta   90.00
_cell.angle_gamma   90.00
#
_symmetry.space_group_name_H-M   'P 1'
#
loop_
_entity.id
_entity.type
_entity.pdbx_description
1 polymer ?
#
loop_
_entity_poly.entity_id
_entity_poly.type
_entity_poly.pdbx_seq_one_letter_code
_entity_poly.pdbx_strand_id
1 'polypeptide(L)'
;MRDFCGPAGLVRGGGRWGGDNVRAMETADDGTGTARSLGDWLERLSFADLSEAEATARIIGAVEEWAAARRWRVYRRAPSVFPLPAPLRGNSVLDVACARPAGAAPVAIEVDRLDRQRTVDKLLAEAAAGRVAIWVRWGPGPFPSPPLPVHMVTREAARRGGKWHTVSERPAPEHSGGPPVVAEAEELPWNP
;
A
#
# COMPACT_ATOMS: atom_id res chain seq x y z
N MET A 1 36.10 76.91 26.10
CA MET A 1 36.52 76.02 25.00
C MET A 1 35.36 75.03 24.79
N ARG A 2 34.27 75.56 24.22
CA ARG A 2 33.72 75.26 22.88
C ARG A 2 33.16 73.84 22.75
N ASP A 3 31.83 73.83 22.67
CA ASP A 3 30.88 72.79 22.26
C ASP A 3 31.29 72.05 20.98
N PHE A 4 30.73 70.85 20.74
CA PHE A 4 29.87 70.63 19.57
C PHE A 4 29.09 69.31 19.64
N CYS A 5 27.88 69.40 19.12
CA CYS A 5 26.78 68.45 19.05
C CYS A 5 26.72 67.80 17.65
N GLY A 6 26.42 66.49 17.58
CA GLY A 6 25.82 65.75 16.44
C GLY A 6 26.60 65.66 15.10
N PRO A 7 26.18 64.83 14.11
CA PRO A 7 24.85 64.24 13.94
C PRO A 7 24.80 62.73 13.59
N ALA A 8 23.56 62.25 13.46
CA ALA A 8 23.16 60.94 12.96
C ALA A 8 23.53 60.71 11.47
N GLY A 9 23.81 59.44 11.13
CA GLY A 9 23.92 58.94 9.77
C GLY A 9 23.18 57.61 9.61
N LEU A 10 22.23 57.59 8.68
CA LEU A 10 21.42 56.43 8.29
C LEU A 10 21.94 55.90 6.93
N VAL A 11 21.71 54.60 6.69
CA VAL A 11 21.52 53.91 5.38
C VAL A 11 22.69 53.04 4.80
N ARG A 12 22.37 51.73 4.74
CA ARG A 12 22.72 50.64 3.78
C ARG A 12 24.15 50.08 3.65
N GLY A 13 24.28 48.83 4.11
CA GLY A 13 24.94 47.72 3.40
C GLY A 13 24.23 46.43 3.86
N GLY A 14 23.67 45.55 3.02
CA GLY A 14 24.12 45.15 1.69
C GLY A 14 25.05 43.93 1.75
N GLY A 15 24.86 43.01 2.72
CA GLY A 15 25.66 41.80 2.89
C GLY A 15 24.85 40.54 2.66
N ARG A 16 24.97 40.00 1.45
CA ARG A 16 24.45 38.72 0.97
C ARG A 16 25.10 37.56 1.74
N TRP A 17 24.30 36.80 2.46
CA TRP A 17 24.54 35.38 2.78
C TRP A 17 23.28 34.67 2.22
N GLY A 18 23.26 33.95 1.10
CA GLY A 18 24.25 32.99 0.62
C GLY A 18 24.43 31.94 1.71
N GLY A 19 23.74 30.81 1.77
CA GLY A 19 22.98 30.08 0.77
C GLY A 19 23.02 28.62 1.20
N ASP A 20 22.59 28.33 2.43
CA ASP A 20 22.84 27.04 3.10
C ASP A 20 21.60 26.49 3.84
N ASN A 21 20.39 26.80 3.36
CA ASN A 21 19.15 26.29 3.99
C ASN A 21 18.17 25.62 3.02
N VAL A 22 18.60 25.32 1.79
CA VAL A 22 17.77 24.66 0.76
C VAL A 22 18.12 23.17 0.59
N ARG A 23 18.95 22.60 1.48
CA ARG A 23 19.38 21.18 1.42
C ARG A 23 18.96 20.32 2.62
N ALA A 24 17.99 20.78 3.43
CA ALA A 24 17.41 20.01 4.52
C ALA A 24 15.87 20.03 4.50
N MET A 25 15.28 20.10 3.31
CA MET A 25 13.88 19.72 3.09
C MET A 25 13.85 18.67 1.99
N GLU A 26 14.57 17.57 2.24
CA GLU A 26 14.20 16.28 1.66
C GLU A 26 12.74 16.09 2.06
N THR A 27 11.81 16.27 1.12
CA THR A 27 10.39 16.12 1.39
C THR A 27 10.19 14.78 2.06
N ALA A 28 9.87 14.80 3.36
CA ALA A 28 9.47 13.61 4.07
C ALA A 28 8.38 12.97 3.22
N ASP A 29 8.70 11.82 2.62
CA ASP A 29 7.77 11.03 1.82
C ASP A 29 6.56 10.80 2.72
N ASP A 30 5.48 11.54 2.47
CA ASP A 30 4.23 11.52 3.24
C ASP A 30 3.55 10.14 3.19
N GLY A 31 4.16 9.21 2.47
CA GLY A 31 3.73 7.84 2.25
C GLY A 31 3.12 7.63 0.88
N THR A 32 2.76 8.70 0.15
CA THR A 32 2.07 8.62 -1.13
C THR A 32 2.93 7.93 -2.19
N GLY A 33 4.22 8.26 -2.26
CA GLY A 33 5.16 7.62 -3.18
C GLY A 33 5.35 6.14 -2.85
N THR A 34 5.51 5.84 -1.56
CA THR A 34 5.63 4.46 -1.06
C THR A 34 4.37 3.63 -1.35
N ALA A 35 3.17 4.16 -1.08
CA ALA A 35 1.90 3.48 -1.31
C ALA A 35 1.65 3.23 -2.80
N ARG A 36 1.88 4.24 -3.66
CA ARG A 36 1.80 4.06 -5.11
C ARG A 36 2.72 2.95 -5.59
N SER A 37 3.97 2.97 -5.13
CA SER A 37 4.97 1.96 -5.50
C SER A 37 4.60 0.54 -5.06
N LEU A 38 3.86 0.39 -3.96
CA LEU A 38 3.28 -0.89 -3.55
C LEU A 38 2.08 -1.26 -4.43
N GLY A 39 1.23 -0.30 -4.77
CA GLY A 39 0.13 -0.49 -5.72
C GLY A 39 0.60 -1.04 -7.06
N ASP A 40 1.57 -0.39 -7.68
CA ASP A 40 2.15 -0.82 -8.96
C ASP A 40 2.71 -2.26 -8.87
N TRP A 41 3.25 -2.64 -7.69
CA TRP A 41 3.75 -3.99 -7.46
C TRP A 41 2.64 -5.03 -7.34
N LEU A 42 1.62 -4.73 -6.53
CA LEU A 42 0.48 -5.61 -6.34
C LEU A 42 -0.38 -5.74 -7.59
N GLU A 43 -0.39 -4.74 -8.48
CA GLU A 43 -1.08 -4.83 -9.76
C GLU A 43 -0.60 -6.02 -10.61
N ARG A 44 0.69 -6.35 -10.54
CA ARG A 44 1.30 -7.50 -11.25
C ARG A 44 1.04 -8.84 -10.57
N LEU A 45 0.54 -8.85 -9.33
CA LEU A 45 0.29 -10.07 -8.57
C LEU A 45 -0.90 -10.82 -9.16
N SER A 46 -0.70 -11.99 -9.75
CA SER A 46 -1.80 -12.87 -10.16
C SER A 46 -1.93 -14.09 -9.24
N PHE A 47 -3.17 -14.50 -8.99
CA PHE A 47 -3.49 -15.79 -8.38
C PHE A 47 -4.89 -16.26 -8.81
N ALA A 48 -5.13 -17.56 -8.71
CA ALA A 48 -6.39 -18.21 -9.02
C ALA A 48 -6.64 -19.38 -8.05
N ASP A 49 -7.91 -19.72 -7.86
CA ASP A 49 -8.36 -20.91 -7.12
C ASP A 49 -7.95 -20.98 -5.65
N LEU A 50 -7.62 -19.82 -5.06
CA LEU A 50 -7.19 -19.73 -3.66
C LEU A 50 -8.38 -19.62 -2.70
N SER A 51 -8.28 -20.24 -1.53
CA SER A 51 -9.13 -19.87 -0.40
C SER A 51 -8.85 -18.44 0.06
N GLU A 52 -9.71 -17.89 0.92
CA GLU A 52 -9.50 -16.55 1.47
C GLU A 52 -8.17 -16.42 2.23
N ALA A 53 -7.81 -17.45 3.02
CA ALA A 53 -6.56 -17.45 3.78
C ALA A 53 -5.33 -17.53 2.86
N GLU A 54 -5.38 -18.38 1.82
CA GLU A 54 -4.30 -18.51 0.85
C GLU A 54 -4.11 -17.23 0.03
N ALA A 55 -5.21 -16.58 -0.39
CA ALA A 55 -5.17 -15.30 -1.10
C ALA A 55 -4.55 -14.20 -0.24
N THR A 56 -4.96 -14.06 1.02
CA THR A 56 -4.34 -13.12 1.97
C THR A 56 -2.85 -13.42 2.15
N ALA A 57 -2.48 -14.69 2.36
CA ALA A 57 -1.09 -15.08 2.52
C ALA A 57 -0.25 -14.77 1.26
N ARG A 58 -0.82 -14.98 0.07
CA ARG A 58 -0.18 -14.67 -1.22
C ARG A 58 0.06 -13.17 -1.40
N ILE A 59 -0.89 -12.32 -0.98
CA ILE A 59 -0.75 -10.86 -1.01
C ILE A 59 0.31 -10.41 0.00
N ILE A 60 0.29 -10.93 1.24
CA ILE A 60 1.32 -10.63 2.23
C ILE A 60 2.71 -11.01 1.71
N GLY A 61 2.86 -12.19 1.10
CA GLY A 61 4.13 -12.59 0.48
C GLY A 61 4.58 -11.63 -0.63
N ALA A 62 3.67 -11.13 -1.46
CA ALA A 62 4.01 -10.12 -2.47
C ALA A 62 4.44 -8.78 -1.86
N VAL A 63 3.85 -8.37 -0.72
CA VAL A 63 4.29 -7.18 0.04
C VAL A 63 5.72 -7.40 0.58
N GLU A 64 6.04 -8.59 1.07
CA GLU A 64 7.39 -8.93 1.54
C GLU A 64 8.40 -8.87 0.40
N GLU A 65 8.09 -9.46 -0.75
CA GLU A 65 8.91 -9.41 -1.96
C GLU A 65 9.15 -7.97 -2.42
N TRP A 66 8.11 -7.13 -2.41
CA TRP A 66 8.20 -5.71 -2.73
C TRP A 66 9.18 -4.96 -1.82
N ALA A 67 9.09 -5.18 -0.51
CA ALA A 67 9.96 -4.54 0.47
C ALA A 67 11.40 -5.09 0.39
N ALA A 68 11.56 -6.40 0.17
CA ALA A 68 12.86 -7.04 0.00
C ALA A 68 13.59 -6.56 -1.27
N ALA A 69 12.85 -6.34 -2.37
CA ALA A 69 13.39 -5.75 -3.60
C ALA A 69 13.98 -4.33 -3.39
N ARG A 70 13.48 -3.61 -2.38
CA ARG A 70 14.00 -2.30 -1.92
C ARG A 70 15.08 -2.40 -0.86
N ARG A 71 15.52 -3.63 -0.52
CA ARG A 71 16.47 -3.92 0.55
C ARG A 71 16.01 -3.44 1.93
N TRP A 72 14.71 -3.39 2.17
CA TRP A 72 14.16 -3.10 3.49
C TRP A 72 14.16 -4.34 4.36
N ARG A 73 14.28 -4.17 5.68
CA ARG A 73 14.12 -5.28 6.62
C ARG A 73 12.63 -5.48 6.87
N VAL A 74 12.15 -6.70 6.69
CA VAL A 74 10.73 -7.05 6.76
C VAL A 74 10.44 -7.87 8.01
N TYR A 75 9.36 -7.55 8.69
CA TYR A 75 8.87 -8.26 9.87
C TYR A 75 7.42 -8.64 9.66
N ARG A 76 7.14 -9.94 9.62
CA ARG A 76 5.77 -10.44 9.67
C ARG A 76 5.26 -10.39 11.11
N ARG A 77 3.96 -10.18 11.28
CA ARG A 77 3.32 -10.25 12.60
C ARG A 77 4.03 -9.33 13.61
N ALA A 78 4.40 -8.14 13.17
CA ALA A 78 5.17 -7.19 13.97
C ALA A 78 4.30 -6.57 15.10
N PRO A 79 4.83 -6.33 16.30
CA PRO A 79 4.10 -5.62 17.33
C PRO A 79 3.67 -4.22 16.84
N SER A 80 2.38 -3.93 17.01
CA SER A 80 1.81 -2.60 16.77
C SER A 80 2.02 -1.70 17.99
N VAL A 81 1.88 -0.39 17.83
CA VAL A 81 1.71 0.56 18.94
C VAL A 81 0.27 0.59 19.48
N PHE A 82 -0.69 0.04 18.73
CA PHE A 82 -2.10 0.03 19.11
C PHE A 82 -2.38 -1.05 20.18
N PRO A 83 -2.96 -0.71 21.34
CA PRO A 83 -3.17 -1.66 22.43
C PRO A 83 -4.20 -2.75 22.08
N LEU A 84 -4.12 -3.89 22.76
CA LEU A 84 -5.22 -4.86 22.76
C LEU A 84 -6.40 -4.34 23.60
N PRO A 85 -7.65 -4.67 23.22
CA PRO A 85 -8.81 -4.29 24.01
C PRO A 85 -8.82 -5.03 25.36
N ALA A 86 -9.36 -4.40 26.39
CA ALA A 86 -9.55 -5.04 27.69
C ALA A 86 -10.43 -6.31 27.55
N PRO A 87 -10.20 -7.37 28.36
CA PRO A 87 -9.20 -7.49 29.43
C PRO A 87 -7.82 -7.97 28.95
N LEU A 88 -7.60 -8.09 27.64
CA LEU A 88 -6.29 -8.48 27.11
C LEU A 88 -5.24 -7.39 27.42
N ARG A 89 -3.97 -7.78 27.48
CA ARG A 89 -2.84 -6.89 27.80
C ARG A 89 -1.80 -6.96 26.70
N GLY A 90 -1.06 -5.86 26.52
CA GLY A 90 -0.06 -5.71 25.47
C GLY A 90 -0.63 -5.06 24.22
N ASN A 91 0.10 -5.22 23.12
CA ASN A 91 -0.22 -4.54 21.87
C ASN A 91 -0.76 -5.50 20.81
N SER A 92 -1.52 -4.94 19.89
CA SER A 92 -1.97 -5.59 18.68
C SER A 92 -0.79 -5.94 17.78
N VAL A 93 -1.07 -6.66 16.71
CA VAL A 93 -0.06 -7.11 15.74
C VAL A 93 -0.40 -6.53 14.37
N LEU A 94 0.64 -6.09 13.67
CA LEU A 94 0.63 -5.72 12.27
C LEU A 94 0.87 -6.94 11.38
N ASP A 95 0.24 -7.02 10.21
CA ASP A 95 0.54 -8.11 9.26
C ASP A 95 1.99 -8.04 8.78
N VAL A 96 2.42 -6.84 8.36
CA VAL A 96 3.79 -6.57 7.93
C VAL A 96 4.27 -5.22 8.47
N ALA A 97 5.52 -5.17 8.90
CA ALA A 97 6.25 -3.92 9.12
C ALA A 97 7.58 -3.93 8.37
N CYS A 98 7.99 -2.79 7.83
CA CYS A 98 9.25 -2.63 7.11
C CYS A 98 10.10 -1.54 7.75
N ALA A 99 11.34 -1.86 8.09
CA ALA A 99 12.34 -0.85 8.45
C ALA A 99 13.10 -0.39 7.21
N ARG A 100 13.07 0.93 6.95
CA ARG A 100 13.77 1.57 5.83
C ARG A 100 15.18 1.99 6.26
N PRO A 101 16.14 2.04 5.32
CA PRO A 101 17.50 2.52 5.61
C PRO A 101 17.52 4.03 5.88
N ALA A 102 18.68 4.52 6.35
CA ALA A 102 19.00 5.95 6.48
C ALA A 102 18.02 6.78 7.34
N GLY A 103 17.35 6.15 8.31
CA GLY A 103 16.45 6.86 9.24
C GLY A 103 15.10 7.26 8.64
N ALA A 104 14.78 6.81 7.42
CA ALA A 104 13.46 7.03 6.84
C ALA A 104 12.36 6.35 7.66
N ALA A 105 11.17 6.97 7.69
CA ALA A 105 10.02 6.51 8.46
C ALA A 105 9.68 5.02 8.17
N PRO A 106 9.59 4.14 9.18
CA PRO A 106 9.17 2.76 8.98
C PRO A 106 7.78 2.65 8.35
N VAL A 107 7.51 1.55 7.66
CA VAL A 107 6.19 1.28 7.06
C VAL A 107 5.42 0.27 7.90
N ALA A 108 4.16 0.56 8.20
CA ALA A 108 3.23 -0.34 8.89
C ALA A 108 2.10 -0.72 7.92
N ILE A 109 1.87 -2.02 7.72
CA ILE A 109 0.97 -2.53 6.69
C ILE A 109 -0.02 -3.53 7.26
N GLU A 110 -1.29 -3.34 6.90
CA GLU A 110 -2.38 -4.29 7.14
C GLU A 110 -2.96 -4.79 5.82
N VAL A 111 -3.34 -6.06 5.77
CA VAL A 111 -3.92 -6.67 4.57
C VAL A 111 -5.30 -7.23 4.92
N ASP A 112 -6.36 -6.53 4.52
CA ASP A 112 -7.73 -6.94 4.81
C ASP A 112 -8.61 -6.98 3.56
N ARG A 113 -9.58 -7.89 3.60
CA ARG A 113 -10.72 -7.90 2.68
C ARG A 113 -11.91 -7.09 3.21
N LEU A 114 -12.10 -7.06 4.53
CA LEU A 114 -13.28 -6.47 5.17
C LEU A 114 -12.98 -5.09 5.75
N ASP A 115 -13.92 -4.17 5.62
CA ASP A 115 -13.77 -2.83 6.19
C ASP A 115 -13.94 -2.92 7.71
N ARG A 116 -12.82 -2.81 8.44
CA ARG A 116 -12.77 -2.98 9.90
C ARG A 116 -12.25 -1.69 10.52
N GLN A 117 -13.11 -0.99 11.25
CA GLN A 117 -12.74 0.23 11.99
C GLN A 117 -11.50 0.01 12.87
N ARG A 118 -11.41 -1.14 13.53
CA ARG A 118 -10.25 -1.49 14.36
C ARG A 118 -8.93 -1.51 13.59
N THR A 119 -8.93 -1.90 12.31
CA THR A 119 -7.73 -1.84 11.46
C THR A 119 -7.36 -0.39 11.18
N VAL A 120 -8.35 0.45 10.88
CA VAL A 120 -8.14 1.90 10.67
C VAL A 120 -7.56 2.55 11.91
N ASP A 121 -8.13 2.31 13.09
CA ASP A 121 -7.66 2.87 14.35
C ASP A 121 -6.21 2.46 14.65
N LYS A 122 -5.87 1.20 14.36
CA LYS A 122 -4.51 0.68 14.47
C LYS A 122 -3.54 1.43 13.55
N LEU A 123 -3.90 1.60 12.28
CA LEU A 123 -3.07 2.29 11.28
C LEU A 123 -2.95 3.80 11.60
N LEU A 124 -4.00 4.43 12.10
CA LEU A 124 -3.96 5.82 12.58
C LEU A 124 -2.98 5.97 13.75
N ALA A 125 -2.97 5.01 14.69
CA ALA A 125 -2.01 5.02 15.79
C ALA A 125 -0.56 4.84 15.32
N GLU A 126 -0.31 3.98 14.32
CA GLU A 126 1.02 3.85 13.71
C GLU A 126 1.47 5.13 13.00
N ALA A 127 0.55 5.79 12.29
CA ALA A 127 0.86 7.05 11.65
C ALA A 127 1.15 8.17 12.66
N ALA A 128 0.39 8.24 13.75
CA ALA A 128 0.66 9.15 14.86
C ALA A 128 2.02 8.88 15.53
N ALA A 129 2.51 7.63 15.47
CA ALA A 129 3.86 7.25 15.89
C ALA A 129 4.96 7.54 14.83
N GLY A 130 4.63 8.26 13.76
CA GLY A 130 5.57 8.68 12.72
C GLY A 130 5.90 7.62 11.67
N ARG A 131 5.07 6.57 11.54
CA ARG A 131 5.22 5.55 10.50
C ARG A 131 4.39 5.87 9.26
N VAL A 132 4.82 5.37 8.11
CA VAL A 132 3.97 5.34 6.91
C VAL A 132 2.96 4.20 7.08
N ALA A 133 1.70 4.54 7.30
CA ALA A 133 0.62 3.57 7.50
C ALA A 133 -0.08 3.25 6.16
N ILE A 134 -0.09 1.98 5.78
CA ILE A 134 -0.70 1.50 4.53
C ILE A 134 -1.73 0.43 4.82
N TRP A 135 -2.93 0.60 4.28
CA TRP A 135 -3.97 -0.42 4.26
C TRP A 135 -4.06 -1.04 2.88
N VAL A 136 -3.66 -2.30 2.75
CA VAL A 136 -3.89 -3.10 1.55
C VAL A 136 -5.29 -3.70 1.62
N ARG A 137 -6.16 -3.26 0.73
CA ARG A 137 -7.52 -3.76 0.56
C ARG A 137 -7.57 -4.71 -0.62
N TRP A 138 -8.19 -5.87 -0.48
CA TRP A 138 -8.33 -6.81 -1.60
C TRP A 138 -9.73 -7.42 -1.67
N GLY A 139 -10.15 -7.83 -2.87
CA GLY A 139 -11.52 -8.30 -3.14
C GLY A 139 -12.19 -7.53 -4.29
N PRO A 140 -13.53 -7.61 -4.44
CA PRO A 140 -14.21 -7.14 -5.64
C PRO A 140 -14.33 -5.61 -5.74
N GLY A 141 -14.06 -4.87 -4.66
CA GLY A 141 -14.26 -3.42 -4.62
C GLY A 141 -15.72 -2.98 -4.86
N PRO A 142 -15.98 -1.66 -4.91
CA PRO A 142 -15.07 -0.59 -4.50
C PRO A 142 -14.85 -0.57 -2.98
N PHE A 143 -13.78 0.10 -2.53
CA PHE A 143 -13.48 0.26 -1.10
C PHE A 143 -13.58 1.73 -0.69
N PRO A 144 -14.24 2.06 0.43
CA PRO A 144 -14.20 3.40 1.00
C PRO A 144 -12.76 3.80 1.32
N SER A 145 -12.38 5.03 0.98
CA SER A 145 -11.06 5.57 1.35
C SER A 145 -10.97 5.70 2.88
N PRO A 146 -9.89 5.23 3.51
CA PRO A 146 -9.66 5.47 4.92
C PRO A 146 -9.36 6.95 5.19
N PRO A 147 -9.50 7.42 6.43
CA PRO A 147 -9.08 8.75 6.82
C PRO A 147 -7.56 8.93 6.63
N LEU A 148 -7.16 10.11 6.20
CA LEU A 148 -5.74 10.49 6.22
C LEU A 148 -5.20 10.47 7.66
N PRO A 149 -3.92 10.13 7.87
CA PRO A 149 -2.88 9.88 6.85
C PRO A 149 -2.72 8.40 6.45
N VAL A 150 -3.75 7.55 6.62
CA VAL A 150 -3.68 6.15 6.19
C VAL A 150 -3.77 6.07 4.67
N HIS A 151 -2.77 5.47 4.02
CA HIS A 151 -2.76 5.28 2.58
C HIS A 151 -3.43 3.96 2.20
N MET A 152 -4.35 3.98 1.24
CA MET A 152 -4.99 2.76 0.75
C MET A 152 -4.33 2.27 -0.54
N VAL A 153 -4.05 0.98 -0.60
CA VAL A 153 -3.62 0.26 -1.80
C VAL A 153 -4.61 -0.85 -2.07
N THR A 154 -5.06 -1.01 -3.31
CA THR A 154 -6.07 -2.02 -3.66
C THR A 154 -5.46 -3.16 -4.48
N ARG A 155 -5.96 -4.38 -4.26
CA ARG A 155 -5.76 -5.50 -5.20
C ARG A 155 -7.10 -6.17 -5.50
N GLU A 156 -7.61 -5.93 -6.71
CA GLU A 156 -8.89 -6.49 -7.12
C GLU A 156 -8.86 -8.01 -7.27
N ALA A 157 -9.88 -8.66 -6.72
CA ALA A 157 -10.08 -10.09 -6.80
C ALA A 157 -11.57 -10.43 -6.82
N ALA A 158 -11.96 -11.39 -7.66
CA ALA A 158 -13.30 -11.93 -7.74
C ALA A 158 -13.40 -13.28 -7.04
N ARG A 159 -14.60 -13.63 -6.59
CA ARG A 159 -14.89 -14.93 -5.97
C ARG A 159 -15.78 -15.78 -6.88
N ARG A 160 -15.32 -16.98 -7.24
CA ARG A 160 -16.07 -17.97 -8.04
C ARG A 160 -15.97 -19.34 -7.38
N GLY A 161 -17.09 -20.04 -7.23
CA GLY A 161 -17.09 -21.38 -6.62
C GLY A 161 -16.49 -21.42 -5.20
N GLY A 162 -16.59 -20.33 -4.44
CA GLY A 162 -16.00 -20.20 -3.12
C GLY A 162 -14.50 -19.85 -3.09
N LYS A 163 -13.83 -19.85 -4.25
CA LYS A 163 -12.40 -19.55 -4.43
C LYS A 163 -12.17 -18.14 -4.98
N TRP A 164 -10.98 -17.61 -4.75
CA TRP A 164 -10.56 -16.26 -5.09
C TRP A 164 -9.56 -16.25 -6.24
N HIS A 165 -9.74 -15.27 -7.13
CA HIS A 165 -8.89 -15.07 -8.29
C HIS A 165 -8.68 -13.57 -8.48
N THR A 166 -7.47 -13.15 -8.84
CA THR A 166 -7.22 -11.76 -9.21
C THR A 166 -7.95 -11.43 -10.51
N VAL A 167 -8.62 -10.27 -10.54
CA VAL A 167 -9.19 -9.77 -11.79
C VAL A 167 -8.03 -9.41 -12.72
N SER A 168 -8.05 -9.93 -13.93
CA SER A 168 -7.11 -9.57 -14.98
C SER A 168 -7.89 -8.78 -16.02
N GLU A 169 -7.39 -7.62 -16.45
CA GLU A 169 -7.92 -6.90 -17.62
C GLU A 169 -7.66 -7.63 -18.94
N ARG A 170 -7.36 -8.94 -18.91
CA ARG A 170 -7.09 -9.69 -20.12
C ARG A 170 -8.40 -9.68 -20.93
N PRO A 171 -8.38 -9.18 -22.19
CA PRO A 171 -9.56 -9.24 -23.03
C PRO A 171 -10.08 -10.67 -23.07
N ALA A 172 -11.40 -10.83 -23.14
CA ALA A 172 -12.02 -12.15 -23.24
C ALA A 172 -11.26 -12.96 -24.31
N PRO A 173 -10.91 -14.23 -24.04
CA PRO A 173 -10.23 -15.04 -25.04
C PRO A 173 -11.04 -14.98 -26.33
N GLU A 174 -10.36 -14.72 -27.46
CA GLU A 174 -11.00 -14.80 -28.76
C GLU A 174 -11.55 -16.21 -28.91
N HIS A 175 -12.86 -16.37 -28.71
CA HIS A 175 -13.54 -17.57 -29.17
C HIS A 175 -13.34 -17.58 -30.69
N SER A 176 -12.57 -18.53 -31.20
CA SER A 176 -12.48 -18.77 -32.63
C SER A 176 -13.91 -19.00 -33.13
N GLY A 177 -14.50 -17.96 -33.70
CA GLY A 177 -15.81 -17.97 -34.34
C GLY A 177 -15.73 -18.70 -35.67
N GLY A 178 -15.20 -19.93 -35.65
CA GLY A 178 -15.48 -20.87 -36.72
C GLY A 178 -16.98 -21.11 -36.70
N PRO A 179 -17.69 -20.92 -37.83
CA PRO A 179 -19.08 -21.34 -37.90
C PRO A 179 -19.16 -22.80 -37.45
N PRO A 180 -20.25 -23.21 -36.75
CA PRO A 180 -20.44 -24.61 -36.43
C PRO A 180 -20.32 -25.39 -37.74
N VAL A 181 -19.30 -26.24 -37.82
CA VAL A 181 -19.24 -27.23 -38.89
C VAL A 181 -20.47 -28.09 -38.63
N VAL A 182 -21.45 -27.98 -39.52
CA VAL A 182 -22.59 -28.88 -39.54
C VAL A 182 -22.02 -30.23 -39.95
N ALA A 183 -21.52 -30.99 -38.97
CA ALA A 183 -21.28 -32.40 -39.18
C ALA A 183 -22.67 -33.02 -39.33
N GLU A 184 -22.98 -33.51 -40.53
CA GLU A 184 -24.09 -34.44 -40.72
C GLU A 184 -23.95 -35.51 -39.65
N ALA A 185 -25.02 -35.70 -38.88
CA ALA A 185 -25.12 -36.81 -37.97
C ALA A 185 -25.02 -38.09 -38.81
N GLU A 186 -23.86 -38.73 -38.77
CA GLU A 186 -23.68 -40.07 -39.30
C GLU A 186 -24.47 -41.00 -38.37
N GLU A 187 -25.69 -41.36 -38.79
CA GLU A 187 -26.49 -42.37 -38.11
C GLU A 187 -25.70 -43.68 -38.10
N LEU A 188 -25.26 -44.09 -36.91
CA LEU A 188 -24.70 -45.42 -36.72
C LEU A 188 -25.77 -46.47 -37.05
N PRO A 189 -25.48 -47.45 -37.94
CA PRO A 189 -26.47 -48.44 -38.31
C PRO A 189 -26.88 -49.25 -37.07
N TRP A 190 -28.16 -49.18 -36.72
CA TRP A 190 -28.78 -50.08 -35.77
C TRP A 190 -28.81 -51.48 -36.36
N ASN A 191 -28.13 -52.44 -35.71
CA ASN A 191 -28.19 -53.84 -36.11
C ASN A 191 -29.22 -54.55 -35.20
N PRO A 192 -30.32 -55.12 -35.74
CA PRO A 192 -31.39 -55.74 -34.97
C PRO A 192 -30.98 -57.05 -34.27
#